data_AF-A0A0W4ZB70-F1
#
_entry.id   AF-A0A0W4ZB70-F1
#
_cell.length_a   1.000
_cell.length_b   1.000
_cell.length_c   1.000
_cell.angle_alpha   90.00
_cell.angle_beta   90.00
_cell.angle_gamma   90.00
#
_symmetry.space_group_name_H-M   'P 1'
#
loop_
_entity.id
_entity.type
_entity.pdbx_description
1 polymer ?
#
loop_
_entity_poly.entity_id
_entity_poly.type
_entity_poly.pdbx_seq_one_letter_code
_entity_poly.pdbx_strand_id
1 'polypeptide(L)'
;MKAFIFSTLFCTIPVFSRSLGSIFNDDLDSRLLGPLRHLSALFVFYDGKDCVFLDGLCAELRKGYGDLTTLDSRLSDICRPKSDDAAYCKNLLETAMPEARELYTELKESESKFSLGECRRLLTLCNFFSGIFPLLVPLCEQLKLSCYSEIRKHAAFSALVEMGGNQMRTHDECVHKMEGVCHKYGGTTPEFKDLCLDLHSLCRTVIEKFIGTCEFLETQQTLNLKQLSENVCDLTHLCFNYGRNCNRQTHSFCKRLHSNCESKGYPVAPVLGSPYKTTPEKNLEEALTKYGVYMGTPDPNKKNPWDPSLCLLLQNSGQPPTKQACEHITWNCELLFSDPSLYPFCIPQEDRLANSICLGLKHRLEGDSGYLDILKDKLTSFGFIGGFGETSEKYTGKGLEDLDGLLELSSPRLTTHECTQLQADCYYYGIFGEEDLQRGCEKLSSKCYGRSWNKAVLKNLLGTTHQRTSGTTGLDSLSCQKQLAGKCKGLKYPDVHVTFACLHLESTCEVYTDDF
;
A
#
# COMPACT_ATOMS: atom_id res chain seq x y z
N MET A 1 48.46 23.27 -15.43
CA MET A 1 47.71 23.82 -14.28
C MET A 1 46.28 24.16 -14.72
N LYS A 2 45.43 23.13 -14.91
CA LYS A 2 43.95 23.15 -15.10
C LYS A 2 43.44 21.75 -15.52
N ALA A 3 43.74 20.72 -14.72
CA ALA A 3 43.26 19.34 -14.96
C ALA A 3 43.21 18.48 -13.68
N PHE A 4 42.93 19.08 -12.51
CA PHE A 4 43.10 18.37 -11.23
C PHE A 4 42.15 18.89 -10.12
N ILE A 5 40.82 18.90 -10.34
CA ILE A 5 39.83 19.18 -9.26
C ILE A 5 38.59 18.26 -9.28
N PHE A 6 38.43 17.32 -10.23
CA PHE A 6 37.19 16.51 -10.33
C PHE A 6 37.29 15.04 -9.88
N SER A 7 38.38 14.59 -9.25
CA SER A 7 38.58 13.16 -8.94
C SER A 7 38.79 12.81 -7.44
N THR A 8 38.50 13.73 -6.51
CA THR A 8 38.79 13.49 -5.07
C THR A 8 37.63 13.75 -4.11
N LEU A 9 36.38 13.66 -4.58
CA LEU A 9 35.18 13.76 -3.72
C LEU A 9 34.31 12.49 -3.67
N PHE A 10 34.70 11.41 -4.35
CA PHE A 10 33.93 10.15 -4.39
C PHE A 10 34.59 8.93 -3.72
N CYS A 11 35.76 9.09 -3.08
CA CYS A 11 36.41 8.00 -2.37
C CYS A 11 36.77 8.44 -0.95
N THR A 12 35.87 8.22 0.01
CA THR A 12 36.12 7.88 1.43
C THR A 12 34.85 8.08 2.28
N ILE A 13 33.89 7.15 2.19
CA ILE A 13 33.07 6.73 3.36
C ILE A 13 32.89 5.21 3.25
N PRO A 14 33.21 4.43 4.30
CA PRO A 14 33.49 3.00 4.19
C PRO A 14 32.23 2.12 4.23
N VAL A 15 32.41 0.95 3.62
CA VAL A 15 31.76 -0.33 3.90
C VAL A 15 31.61 -0.56 5.41
N PHE A 16 30.41 -0.30 5.95
CA PHE A 16 29.81 -0.81 7.19
C PHE A 16 28.30 -0.50 7.01
N SER A 17 27.35 -1.42 6.86
CA SER A 17 27.04 -2.60 7.67
C SER A 17 26.14 -3.53 6.85
N ARG A 18 26.68 -4.70 6.45
CA ARG A 18 25.89 -5.92 6.30
C ARG A 18 25.90 -6.60 7.67
N SER A 19 25.06 -6.13 8.58
CA SER A 19 24.56 -6.85 9.76
C SER A 19 23.81 -5.86 10.63
N LEU A 20 22.48 -5.86 10.51
CA LEU A 20 21.53 -5.56 11.57
C LEU A 20 20.16 -5.98 11.01
N GLY A 21 19.90 -7.28 11.14
CA GLY A 21 18.62 -7.86 10.79
C GLY A 21 17.51 -7.41 11.74
N SER A 22 16.32 -7.39 11.17
CA SER A 22 15.00 -7.70 11.75
C SER A 22 13.93 -6.60 11.63
N ILE A 23 13.09 -6.78 10.61
CA ILE A 23 11.61 -6.75 10.61
C ILE A 23 10.88 -5.42 10.96
N PHE A 24 11.49 -4.41 11.61
CA PHE A 24 10.76 -3.19 12.04
C PHE A 24 11.39 -1.84 11.69
N ASN A 25 12.49 -1.79 10.94
CA ASN A 25 13.08 -0.53 10.49
C ASN A 25 12.43 0.09 9.24
N ASP A 26 11.39 -0.55 8.70
CA ASP A 26 10.73 -0.13 7.46
C ASP A 26 9.99 1.22 7.53
N ASP A 27 9.64 1.68 8.74
CA ASP A 27 8.94 2.96 8.93
C ASP A 27 9.90 4.15 9.14
N LEU A 28 11.22 3.94 9.24
CA LEU A 28 12.13 4.95 9.82
C LEU A 28 13.33 5.43 8.98
N ASP A 29 13.51 4.99 7.74
CA ASP A 29 14.62 5.49 6.91
C ASP A 29 14.18 6.63 5.97
N SER A 30 13.89 7.79 6.57
CA SER A 30 13.56 9.04 5.87
C SER A 30 14.77 9.76 5.26
N ARG A 31 15.82 9.04 4.84
CA ARG A 31 16.92 9.64 4.06
C ARG A 31 16.51 9.88 2.60
N LEU A 32 15.58 10.82 2.45
CA LEU A 32 14.97 11.27 1.19
C LEU A 32 15.67 12.52 0.64
N LEU A 33 17.00 12.55 0.67
CA LEU A 33 17.78 13.58 -0.04
C LEU A 33 18.04 13.24 -1.52
N GLY A 34 17.73 12.01 -1.95
CA GLY A 34 17.80 11.55 -3.34
C GLY A 34 16.68 11.96 -4.31
N PRO A 35 15.38 12.08 -3.91
CA PRO A 35 14.25 12.08 -4.85
C PRO A 35 14.25 13.21 -5.87
N LEU A 36 14.77 14.38 -5.47
CA LEU A 36 14.79 15.54 -6.34
C LEU A 36 15.81 15.43 -7.49
N ARG A 37 16.76 14.47 -7.44
CA ARG A 37 17.65 14.18 -8.57
C ARG A 37 16.91 13.51 -9.73
N HIS A 38 15.84 12.78 -9.44
CA HIS A 38 15.09 12.00 -10.41
C HIS A 38 13.91 12.77 -11.02
N LEU A 39 13.66 14.01 -10.57
CA LEU A 39 12.58 14.86 -11.09
C LEU A 39 12.61 14.96 -12.62
N SER A 40 13.80 15.08 -13.21
CA SER A 40 13.95 15.16 -14.67
C SER A 40 13.42 13.94 -15.42
N ALA A 41 13.41 12.76 -14.79
CA ALA A 41 12.86 11.55 -15.40
C ALA A 41 11.34 11.63 -15.59
N LEU A 42 10.61 12.38 -14.74
CA LEU A 42 9.16 12.58 -14.91
C LEU A 42 8.79 13.43 -16.12
N PHE A 43 9.72 14.23 -16.63
CA PHE A 43 9.45 15.13 -17.75
C PHE A 43 9.88 14.53 -19.09
N VAL A 44 10.54 13.37 -19.07
CA VAL A 44 11.06 12.72 -20.27
C VAL A 44 10.27 11.45 -20.49
N PHE A 45 9.83 11.25 -21.72
CA PHE A 45 9.19 10.02 -22.16
C PHE A 45 9.99 9.40 -23.30
N TYR A 46 10.11 8.06 -23.32
CA TYR A 46 10.79 7.34 -24.38
C TYR A 46 9.78 6.55 -25.22
N ASP A 47 9.56 6.96 -26.48
CA ASP A 47 8.56 6.35 -27.36
C ASP A 47 9.09 5.18 -28.23
N GLY A 48 10.28 4.68 -27.87
CA GLY A 48 10.97 3.61 -28.60
C GLY A 48 12.00 4.12 -29.62
N LYS A 49 11.86 5.34 -30.13
CA LYS A 49 12.81 5.93 -31.10
C LYS A 49 13.24 7.34 -30.72
N ASP A 50 12.38 8.11 -30.09
CA ASP A 50 12.60 9.51 -29.74
C ASP A 50 12.23 9.79 -28.27
N CYS A 51 12.90 10.79 -27.70
CA CYS A 51 12.64 11.24 -26.33
C CYS A 51 11.75 12.48 -26.39
N VAL A 52 10.56 12.40 -25.82
CA VAL A 52 9.56 13.48 -25.84
C VAL A 52 9.50 14.15 -24.48
N PHE A 53 9.48 15.47 -24.46
CA PHE A 53 9.31 16.24 -23.23
C PHE A 53 7.82 16.39 -22.90
N LEU A 54 7.43 16.15 -21.65
CA LEU A 54 6.05 16.27 -21.18
C LEU A 54 5.69 17.73 -20.88
N ASP A 55 5.43 18.50 -21.93
CA ASP A 55 4.98 19.90 -21.85
C ASP A 55 3.71 20.07 -21.00
N GLY A 56 2.83 19.05 -21.00
CA GLY A 56 1.60 19.02 -20.20
C GLY A 56 1.87 19.15 -18.70
N LEU A 57 2.86 18.44 -18.17
CA LEU A 57 3.23 18.50 -16.75
C LEU A 57 3.73 19.89 -16.37
N CYS A 58 4.54 20.52 -17.23
CA CYS A 58 5.01 21.89 -17.00
C CYS A 58 3.89 22.93 -17.07
N ALA A 59 2.89 22.74 -17.93
CA ALA A 59 1.71 23.59 -17.98
C ALA A 59 0.87 23.44 -16.70
N GLU A 60 0.65 22.22 -16.25
CA GLU A 60 -0.07 21.89 -15.01
C GLU A 60 0.61 22.51 -13.77
N LEU A 61 1.92 22.31 -13.63
CA LEU A 61 2.70 22.89 -12.54
C LEU A 61 2.62 24.42 -12.52
N ARG A 62 2.73 25.08 -13.68
CA ARG A 62 2.58 26.55 -13.77
C ARG A 62 1.18 27.00 -13.39
N LYS A 63 0.14 26.27 -13.79
CA LYS A 63 -1.26 26.56 -13.44
C LYS A 63 -1.48 26.44 -11.93
N GLY A 64 -0.91 25.42 -11.28
CA GLY A 64 -1.07 25.18 -9.85
C GLY A 64 -0.19 26.06 -8.96
N TYR A 65 1.08 26.20 -9.29
CA TYR A 65 2.08 26.87 -8.44
C TYR A 65 2.39 28.32 -8.87
N GLY A 66 2.10 28.68 -10.11
CA GLY A 66 2.57 29.94 -10.70
C GLY A 66 4.06 29.86 -11.04
N ASP A 67 4.86 30.68 -10.35
CA ASP A 67 6.31 30.66 -10.51
C ASP A 67 6.94 29.41 -9.90
N LEU A 68 7.49 28.54 -10.75
CA LEU A 68 8.11 27.28 -10.35
C LEU A 68 9.40 27.46 -9.54
N THR A 69 10.05 28.63 -9.61
CA THR A 69 11.24 28.91 -8.79
C THR A 69 10.92 28.94 -7.30
N THR A 70 9.65 29.19 -6.94
CA THR A 70 9.17 29.15 -5.55
C THR A 70 9.03 27.74 -5.00
N LEU A 71 9.00 26.73 -5.87
CA LEU A 71 8.90 25.31 -5.51
C LEU A 71 10.29 24.65 -5.55
N ASP A 72 10.97 24.73 -6.69
CA ASP A 72 12.36 24.30 -6.86
C ASP A 72 12.94 24.97 -8.12
N SER A 73 14.12 25.59 -8.02
CA SER A 73 14.75 26.25 -9.17
C SER A 73 15.01 25.30 -10.34
N ARG A 74 15.25 24.01 -10.07
CA ARG A 74 15.44 22.98 -11.11
C ARG A 74 14.17 22.73 -11.90
N LEU A 75 12.99 22.80 -11.28
CA LEU A 75 11.71 22.66 -12.01
C LEU A 75 11.52 23.84 -12.97
N SER A 76 11.88 25.05 -12.55
CA SER A 76 11.87 26.19 -13.47
C SER A 76 12.85 26.03 -14.63
N ASP A 77 14.02 25.42 -14.39
CA ASP A 77 15.00 25.19 -15.44
C ASP A 77 14.54 24.07 -16.39
N ILE A 78 13.97 22.98 -15.87
CA ILE A 78 13.43 21.87 -16.64
C ILE A 78 12.29 22.35 -17.54
N CYS A 79 11.34 23.11 -16.99
CA CYS A 79 10.17 23.57 -17.72
C CYS A 79 10.41 24.77 -18.66
N ARG A 80 11.58 25.42 -18.61
CA ARG A 80 11.86 26.57 -19.48
C ARG A 80 12.03 26.10 -20.92
N PRO A 81 11.37 26.72 -21.91
CA PRO A 81 11.58 26.41 -23.33
C PRO A 81 13.07 26.42 -23.67
N LYS A 82 13.59 25.38 -24.33
CA LYS A 82 14.98 25.34 -24.77
C LYS A 82 15.05 25.65 -26.26
N SER A 83 16.21 26.13 -26.69
CA SER A 83 16.49 26.33 -28.11
C SER A 83 16.63 25.00 -28.87
N ASP A 84 16.93 23.92 -28.15
CA ASP A 84 17.06 22.55 -28.66
C ASP A 84 16.54 21.59 -27.58
N ASP A 85 15.21 21.44 -27.52
CA ASP A 85 14.54 20.58 -26.54
C ASP A 85 14.96 19.11 -26.71
N ALA A 86 15.28 18.67 -27.93
CA ALA A 86 15.71 17.31 -28.22
C ALA A 86 17.08 16.98 -27.58
N ALA A 87 18.07 17.87 -27.75
CA ALA A 87 19.39 17.68 -27.13
C ALA A 87 19.32 17.74 -25.59
N TYR A 88 18.50 18.64 -25.05
CA TYR A 88 18.29 18.74 -23.60
C TYR A 88 17.62 17.46 -23.05
N CYS A 89 16.55 17.00 -23.68
CA CYS A 89 15.84 15.79 -23.34
C CYS A 89 16.76 14.55 -23.37
N LYS A 90 17.59 14.43 -24.42
CA LYS A 90 18.58 13.36 -24.53
C LYS A 90 19.57 13.35 -23.37
N ASN A 91 20.07 14.52 -22.95
CA ASN A 91 21.00 14.63 -21.84
C ASN A 91 20.36 14.24 -20.50
N LEU A 92 19.08 14.60 -20.30
CA LEU A 92 18.32 14.15 -19.13
C LEU A 92 18.13 12.63 -19.14
N LEU A 93 17.81 12.03 -20.29
CA LEU A 93 17.69 10.57 -20.41
C LEU A 93 19.02 9.88 -20.13
N GLU A 94 20.13 10.35 -20.72
CA GLU A 94 21.47 9.80 -20.48
C GLU A 94 21.87 9.85 -19.01
N THR A 95 21.39 10.86 -18.27
CA THR A 95 21.60 10.98 -16.83
C THR A 95 20.74 10.01 -16.01
N ALA A 96 19.49 9.79 -16.41
CA ALA A 96 18.54 8.94 -15.66
C ALA A 96 18.66 7.43 -15.99
N MET A 97 19.12 7.08 -17.19
CA MET A 97 19.20 5.70 -17.67
C MET A 97 20.05 4.74 -16.79
N PRO A 98 21.21 5.14 -16.24
CA PRO A 98 21.97 4.27 -15.33
C PRO A 98 21.16 3.85 -14.10
N GLU A 99 20.41 4.77 -13.50
CA GLU A 99 19.59 4.52 -12.31
C GLU A 99 18.37 3.65 -12.65
N ALA A 100 17.74 3.87 -13.81
CA ALA A 100 16.68 2.99 -14.30
C ALA A 100 17.17 1.54 -14.53
N ARG A 101 18.41 1.37 -15.03
CA ARG A 101 19.02 0.05 -15.19
C ARG A 101 19.35 -0.60 -13.84
N GLU A 102 19.83 0.18 -12.88
CA GLU A 102 20.10 -0.29 -11.52
C GLU A 102 18.81 -0.79 -10.87
N LEU A 103 17.71 -0.02 -10.95
CA LEU A 103 16.40 -0.45 -10.48
C LEU A 103 15.93 -1.73 -11.19
N TYR A 104 16.11 -1.83 -12.51
CA TYR A 104 15.73 -3.03 -13.26
C TYR A 104 16.49 -4.27 -12.76
N THR A 105 17.79 -4.14 -12.53
CA THR A 105 18.60 -5.23 -11.96
C THR A 105 18.14 -5.57 -10.54
N GLU A 106 17.91 -4.56 -9.69
CA GLU A 106 17.42 -4.75 -8.32
C GLU A 106 16.08 -5.52 -8.28
N LEU A 107 15.13 -5.14 -9.14
CA LEU A 107 13.83 -5.82 -9.21
C LEU A 107 13.91 -7.21 -9.84
N LYS A 108 14.76 -7.41 -10.84
CA LYS A 108 14.90 -8.70 -11.54
C LYS A 108 15.62 -9.75 -10.70
N GLU A 109 16.62 -9.34 -9.93
CA GLU A 109 17.43 -10.23 -9.08
C GLU A 109 16.80 -10.48 -7.71
N SER A 110 15.74 -9.74 -7.35
CA SER A 110 15.01 -9.98 -6.11
C SER A 110 14.17 -11.26 -6.20
N GLU A 111 14.66 -12.33 -5.58
CA GLU A 111 13.89 -13.55 -5.33
C GLU A 111 12.96 -13.42 -4.09
N SER A 112 13.02 -12.30 -3.37
CA SER A 112 12.40 -12.11 -2.06
C SER A 112 11.20 -11.17 -2.06
N LYS A 113 10.30 -11.36 -1.09
CA LYS A 113 9.26 -10.39 -0.74
C LYS A 113 9.91 -9.09 -0.26
N PHE A 114 9.47 -7.96 -0.81
CA PHE A 114 9.93 -6.64 -0.40
C PHE A 114 9.34 -6.25 0.96
N SER A 115 10.17 -5.63 1.78
CA SER A 115 9.78 -4.98 3.01
C SER A 115 8.81 -3.82 2.72
N LEU A 116 8.07 -3.36 3.73
CA LEU A 116 7.09 -2.28 3.52
C LEU A 116 7.79 -0.94 3.18
N GLY A 117 8.98 -0.74 3.75
CA GLY A 117 9.85 0.40 3.47
C GLY A 117 10.47 0.31 2.07
N GLU A 118 10.91 -0.89 1.67
CA GLU A 118 11.41 -1.16 0.32
C GLU A 118 10.32 -0.91 -0.72
N CYS A 119 9.11 -1.39 -0.48
CA CYS A 119 7.95 -1.16 -1.32
C CYS A 119 7.73 0.32 -1.62
N ARG A 120 7.72 1.16 -0.59
CA ARG A 120 7.53 2.60 -0.74
C ARG A 120 8.60 3.22 -1.65
N ARG A 121 9.87 2.91 -1.40
CA ARG A 121 10.99 3.43 -2.22
C ARG A 121 10.91 2.93 -3.65
N LEU A 122 10.81 1.62 -3.85
CA LEU A 122 10.90 0.97 -5.16
C LEU A 122 9.71 1.34 -6.05
N LEU A 123 8.49 1.34 -5.51
CA LEU A 123 7.29 1.75 -6.26
C LEU A 123 7.40 3.19 -6.73
N THR A 124 8.01 4.03 -5.91
CA THR A 124 8.27 5.39 -6.32
C THR A 124 9.25 5.44 -7.49
N LEU A 125 10.41 4.78 -7.40
CA LEU A 125 11.40 4.78 -8.48
C LEU A 125 10.81 4.20 -9.77
N CYS A 126 9.92 3.21 -9.65
CA CYS A 126 9.09 2.73 -10.75
C CYS A 126 8.28 3.86 -11.40
N ASN A 127 7.52 4.65 -10.63
CA ASN A 127 6.77 5.79 -11.18
C ASN A 127 7.67 6.82 -11.89
N PHE A 128 8.92 7.00 -11.47
CA PHE A 128 9.88 7.88 -12.16
C PHE A 128 10.44 7.28 -13.45
N PHE A 129 10.76 5.99 -13.44
CA PHE A 129 11.61 5.40 -14.48
C PHE A 129 10.85 4.53 -15.49
N SER A 130 9.63 4.07 -15.18
CA SER A 130 8.84 3.25 -16.09
C SER A 130 8.53 3.95 -17.42
N GLY A 131 8.40 5.28 -17.43
CA GLY A 131 8.17 6.07 -18.65
C GLY A 131 9.39 6.25 -19.56
N ILE A 132 10.61 6.13 -19.02
CA ILE A 132 11.86 6.27 -19.79
C ILE A 132 12.55 4.94 -20.08
N PHE A 133 12.21 3.89 -19.34
CA PHE A 133 12.81 2.58 -19.49
C PHE A 133 11.73 1.50 -19.52
N PRO A 134 11.13 1.23 -20.70
CA PRO A 134 9.95 0.35 -20.83
C PRO A 134 10.14 -1.07 -20.27
N LEU A 135 11.38 -1.57 -20.19
CA LEU A 135 11.67 -2.88 -19.60
C LEU A 135 11.34 -2.96 -18.10
N LEU A 136 11.23 -1.82 -17.40
CA LEU A 136 10.80 -1.78 -16.01
C LEU A 136 9.30 -1.98 -15.83
N VAL A 137 8.47 -1.67 -16.83
CA VAL A 137 7.00 -1.70 -16.72
C VAL A 137 6.47 -3.02 -16.12
N PRO A 138 6.80 -4.21 -16.66
CA PRO A 138 6.29 -5.46 -16.11
C PRO A 138 6.79 -5.73 -14.68
N LEU A 139 8.03 -5.39 -14.36
CA LEU A 139 8.60 -5.58 -13.01
C LEU A 139 7.96 -4.64 -11.99
N CYS A 140 7.69 -3.40 -12.41
CA CYS A 140 7.04 -2.40 -11.58
C CYS A 140 5.57 -2.73 -11.29
N GLU A 141 4.83 -3.27 -12.27
CA GLU A 141 3.49 -3.78 -12.02
C GLU A 141 3.51 -4.97 -11.05
N GLN A 142 4.45 -5.91 -11.22
CA GLN A 142 4.60 -7.03 -10.29
C GLN A 142 4.96 -6.57 -8.86
N LEU A 143 5.87 -5.61 -8.74
CA LEU A 143 6.21 -4.96 -7.48
C LEU A 143 4.96 -4.33 -6.85
N LYS A 144 4.17 -3.60 -7.63
CA LYS A 144 2.93 -2.93 -7.20
C LYS A 144 1.94 -3.91 -6.59
N LEU A 145 1.73 -5.06 -7.24
CA LEU A 145 0.85 -6.12 -6.74
C LEU A 145 1.38 -6.74 -5.44
N SER A 146 2.66 -7.08 -5.42
CA SER A 146 3.31 -7.68 -4.24
C SER A 146 3.23 -6.74 -3.03
N CYS A 147 3.63 -5.48 -3.22
CA CYS A 147 3.59 -4.46 -2.19
C CYS A 147 2.17 -4.16 -1.72
N TYR A 148 1.21 -4.02 -2.63
CA TYR A 148 -0.17 -3.73 -2.23
C TYR A 148 -0.77 -4.83 -1.37
N SER A 149 -0.54 -6.10 -1.73
CA SER A 149 -0.99 -7.25 -0.93
C SER A 149 -0.39 -7.25 0.47
N GLU A 150 0.93 -7.02 0.58
CA GLU A 150 1.62 -6.98 1.88
C GLU A 150 1.21 -5.75 2.72
N ILE A 151 0.99 -4.59 2.09
CA ILE A 151 0.49 -3.39 2.79
C ILE A 151 -0.93 -3.63 3.33
N ARG A 152 -1.82 -4.27 2.57
CA ARG A 152 -3.18 -4.62 3.04
C ARG A 152 -3.12 -5.55 4.24
N LYS A 153 -2.33 -6.62 4.17
CA LYS A 153 -2.10 -7.54 5.30
C LYS A 153 -1.53 -6.83 6.52
N HIS A 154 -0.56 -5.94 6.31
CA HIS A 154 0.05 -5.17 7.39
C HIS A 154 -0.94 -4.19 8.05
N ALA A 155 -1.72 -3.47 7.25
CA ALA A 155 -2.75 -2.56 7.73
C ALA A 155 -3.82 -3.33 8.52
N ALA A 156 -4.23 -4.50 8.01
CA ALA A 156 -5.19 -5.36 8.66
C ALA A 156 -4.66 -5.88 10.01
N PHE A 157 -3.45 -6.44 10.00
CA PHE A 157 -2.78 -6.93 11.20
C PHE A 157 -2.60 -5.82 12.25
N SER A 158 -2.18 -4.63 11.83
CA SER A 158 -1.95 -3.50 12.73
C SER A 158 -3.25 -3.03 13.37
N ALA A 159 -4.33 -2.89 12.58
CA ALA A 159 -5.65 -2.55 13.10
C ALA A 159 -6.14 -3.60 14.10
N LEU A 160 -5.96 -4.88 13.80
CA LEU A 160 -6.35 -5.99 14.68
C LEU A 160 -5.58 -5.96 16.01
N VAL A 161 -4.26 -5.74 15.98
CA VAL A 161 -3.44 -5.57 17.19
C VAL A 161 -3.91 -4.39 18.04
N GLU A 162 -4.23 -3.26 17.41
CA GLU A 162 -4.79 -2.10 18.12
C GLU A 162 -6.15 -2.40 18.76
N MET A 163 -7.00 -3.19 18.09
CA MET A 163 -8.29 -3.66 18.62
C MET A 163 -8.14 -4.63 19.79
N GLY A 164 -7.17 -5.54 19.74
CA GLY A 164 -6.84 -6.44 20.84
C GLY A 164 -6.39 -5.70 22.10
N GLY A 165 -5.86 -4.49 21.94
CA GLY A 165 -5.58 -3.56 23.03
C GLY A 165 -4.38 -3.96 23.89
N ASN A 166 -4.50 -3.82 25.21
CA ASN A 166 -3.45 -4.20 26.15
C ASN A 166 -3.58 -5.66 26.63
N GLN A 167 -2.60 -6.17 27.38
CA GLN A 167 -2.67 -7.48 28.05
C GLN A 167 -2.72 -8.68 27.10
N MET A 168 -1.91 -8.66 26.05
CA MET A 168 -1.65 -9.82 25.21
C MET A 168 -0.20 -10.26 25.48
N ARG A 169 0.11 -10.62 26.73
CA ARG A 169 1.49 -10.93 27.16
C ARG A 169 1.83 -12.40 27.01
N THR A 170 0.82 -13.25 27.10
CA THR A 170 0.95 -14.68 26.85
C THR A 170 0.19 -15.07 25.59
N HIS A 171 0.53 -16.25 25.06
CA HIS A 171 -0.17 -16.81 23.91
C HIS A 171 -1.67 -16.98 24.21
N ASP A 172 -2.03 -17.55 25.36
CA ASP A 172 -3.43 -17.75 25.78
C ASP A 172 -4.21 -16.44 25.98
N GLU A 173 -3.57 -15.42 26.59
CA GLU A 173 -4.17 -14.09 26.75
C GLU A 173 -4.46 -13.45 25.39
N CYS A 174 -3.55 -13.64 24.43
CA CYS A 174 -3.74 -13.18 23.07
C CYS A 174 -4.91 -13.93 22.42
N VAL A 175 -4.94 -15.26 22.46
CA VAL A 175 -5.99 -16.06 21.82
C VAL A 175 -7.36 -15.64 22.34
N HIS A 176 -7.53 -15.58 23.66
CA HIS A 176 -8.81 -15.21 24.27
C HIS A 176 -9.29 -13.80 23.87
N LYS A 177 -8.37 -12.83 23.74
CA LYS A 177 -8.71 -11.49 23.26
C LYS A 177 -9.05 -11.48 21.78
N MET A 178 -8.26 -12.19 20.98
CA MET A 178 -8.47 -12.24 19.54
C MET A 178 -9.74 -13.01 19.17
N GLU A 179 -10.19 -14.00 19.96
CA GLU A 179 -11.52 -14.61 19.80
C GLU A 179 -12.62 -13.55 19.81
N GLY A 180 -12.61 -12.65 20.80
CA GLY A 180 -13.60 -11.57 20.91
C GLY A 180 -13.50 -10.56 19.76
N VAL A 181 -12.29 -10.21 19.34
CA VAL A 181 -12.05 -9.31 18.20
C VAL A 181 -12.53 -9.95 16.90
N CYS A 182 -12.16 -11.20 16.65
CA CYS A 182 -12.50 -11.94 15.44
C CYS A 182 -13.98 -12.26 15.34
N HIS A 183 -14.63 -12.63 16.45
CA HIS A 183 -16.08 -12.81 16.49
C HIS A 183 -16.82 -11.54 16.07
N LYS A 184 -16.33 -10.37 16.52
CA LYS A 184 -17.00 -9.10 16.26
C LYS A 184 -16.65 -8.49 14.90
N TYR A 185 -15.40 -8.61 14.46
CA TYR A 185 -14.87 -7.85 13.30
C TYR A 185 -14.34 -8.73 12.17
N GLY A 186 -14.20 -10.05 12.35
CA GLY A 186 -13.64 -10.94 11.35
C GLY A 186 -14.36 -10.90 10.00
N GLY A 187 -15.64 -10.52 9.96
CA GLY A 187 -16.41 -10.35 8.72
C GLY A 187 -16.25 -8.99 8.03
N THR A 188 -15.45 -8.07 8.58
CA THR A 188 -15.37 -6.68 8.08
C THR A 188 -14.56 -6.55 6.80
N THR A 189 -13.49 -7.34 6.67
CA THR A 189 -12.66 -7.38 5.46
C THR A 189 -12.15 -8.81 5.23
N PRO A 190 -11.77 -9.17 3.99
CA PRO A 190 -11.15 -10.45 3.69
C PRO A 190 -9.89 -10.73 4.51
N GLU A 191 -9.05 -9.72 4.74
CA GLU A 191 -7.81 -9.84 5.49
C GLU A 191 -8.07 -10.07 6.97
N PHE A 192 -9.07 -9.40 7.55
CA PHE A 192 -9.48 -9.69 8.93
C PHE A 192 -9.98 -11.12 9.04
N LYS A 193 -10.79 -11.55 8.07
CA LYS A 193 -11.31 -12.92 8.05
C LYS A 193 -10.18 -13.93 8.00
N ASP A 194 -9.21 -13.72 7.13
CA ASP A 194 -8.02 -14.57 6.95
C ASP A 194 -7.17 -14.64 8.21
N LEU A 195 -6.84 -13.49 8.82
CA LEU A 195 -6.11 -13.44 10.09
C LEU A 195 -6.85 -14.17 11.22
N CYS A 196 -8.18 -14.18 11.19
CA CYS A 196 -9.03 -14.82 12.19
C CYS A 196 -9.23 -16.33 11.99
N LEU A 197 -8.75 -16.92 10.89
CA LEU A 197 -8.85 -18.37 10.66
C LEU A 197 -7.95 -19.17 11.60
N ASP A 198 -6.76 -18.67 11.90
CA ASP A 198 -5.81 -19.34 12.80
C ASP A 198 -5.33 -18.39 13.88
N LEU A 199 -6.11 -18.30 14.97
CA LEU A 199 -5.78 -17.48 16.13
C LEU A 199 -4.47 -17.90 16.79
N HIS A 200 -4.11 -19.18 16.75
CA HIS A 200 -2.88 -19.65 17.36
C HIS A 200 -1.65 -19.14 16.60
N SER A 201 -1.67 -19.22 15.27
CA SER A 201 -0.61 -18.68 14.40
C SER A 201 -0.57 -17.14 14.44
N LEU A 202 -1.73 -16.49 14.40
CA LEU A 202 -1.85 -15.04 14.58
C LEU A 202 -1.21 -14.61 15.92
N CYS A 203 -1.58 -15.25 17.02
CA CYS A 203 -1.06 -14.91 18.34
C CYS A 203 0.43 -15.21 18.50
N ARG A 204 0.95 -16.26 17.85
CA ARG A 204 2.39 -16.49 17.79
C ARG A 204 3.10 -15.30 17.12
N THR A 205 2.61 -14.88 15.96
CA THR A 205 3.13 -13.72 15.21
C THR A 205 3.04 -12.42 16.03
N VAL A 206 1.91 -12.19 16.71
CA VAL A 206 1.70 -11.00 17.56
C VAL A 206 2.69 -10.98 18.73
N ILE A 207 2.86 -12.11 19.42
CA ILE A 207 3.78 -12.20 20.56
C ILE A 207 5.24 -12.04 20.12
N GLU A 208 5.66 -12.70 19.05
CA GLU A 208 7.00 -12.54 18.48
C GLU A 208 7.29 -11.08 18.12
N LYS A 209 6.30 -10.40 17.53
CA LYS A 209 6.37 -8.98 17.19
C LYS A 209 6.45 -8.07 18.43
N PHE A 210 5.71 -8.38 19.49
CA PHE A 210 5.85 -7.67 20.77
C PHE A 210 7.23 -7.85 21.37
N ILE A 211 7.75 -9.08 21.41
CA ILE A 211 9.08 -9.37 21.95
C ILE A 211 10.14 -8.57 21.19
N GLY A 212 10.19 -8.72 19.86
CA GLY A 212 11.19 -8.02 19.04
C GLY A 212 11.10 -6.50 19.13
N THR A 213 9.88 -5.94 19.19
CA THR A 213 9.69 -4.49 19.34
C THR A 213 10.13 -4.01 20.73
N CYS A 214 9.84 -4.77 21.78
CA CYS A 214 10.26 -4.41 23.13
C CYS A 214 11.77 -4.46 23.28
N GLU A 215 12.44 -5.49 22.76
CA GLU A 215 13.90 -5.60 22.73
C GLU A 215 14.52 -4.43 21.96
N PHE A 216 13.97 -4.08 20.79
CA PHE A 216 14.41 -2.91 20.04
C PHE A 216 14.28 -1.63 20.85
N LEU A 217 13.11 -1.35 21.44
CA LEU A 217 12.90 -0.16 22.26
C LEU A 217 13.80 -0.12 23.50
N GLU A 218 14.17 -1.28 24.05
CA GLU A 218 15.16 -1.40 25.13
C GLU A 218 16.55 -0.92 24.70
N THR A 219 17.00 -1.28 23.50
CA THR A 219 18.28 -0.78 22.97
C THR A 219 18.30 0.75 22.80
N GLN A 220 17.14 1.35 22.49
CA GLN A 220 16.99 2.79 22.29
C GLN A 220 16.93 3.59 23.61
N GLN A 221 16.90 2.94 24.78
CA GLN A 221 16.84 3.63 26.07
C GLN A 221 18.09 4.48 26.37
N THR A 222 19.20 4.22 25.68
CA THR A 222 20.46 4.95 25.80
C THR A 222 20.49 6.26 25.02
N LEU A 223 19.47 6.53 24.18
CA LEU A 223 19.40 7.74 23.38
C LEU A 223 19.39 9.00 24.24
N ASN A 224 20.21 9.98 23.85
CA ASN A 224 20.21 11.30 24.47
C ASN A 224 18.99 12.11 24.01
N LEU A 225 17.89 12.01 24.76
CA LEU A 225 16.63 12.70 24.46
C LEU A 225 16.73 14.24 24.44
N LYS A 226 17.88 14.84 24.80
CA LYS A 226 18.10 16.28 24.63
C LYS A 226 18.41 16.65 23.16
N GLN A 227 19.02 15.73 22.40
CA GLN A 227 19.37 15.88 20.99
C GLN A 227 18.40 15.12 20.07
N LEU A 228 17.09 15.22 20.34
CA LEU A 228 16.05 14.63 19.47
C LEU A 228 16.07 15.23 18.07
N SER A 229 16.09 14.36 17.07
CA SER A 229 15.65 14.63 15.71
C SER A 229 14.20 14.16 15.52
N GLU A 230 13.57 14.62 14.44
CA GLU A 230 12.22 14.21 14.03
C GLU A 230 12.11 12.68 13.92
N ASN A 231 13.09 12.03 13.27
CA ASN A 231 13.13 10.57 13.12
C ASN A 231 13.14 9.81 14.46
N VAL A 232 13.74 10.37 15.52
CA VAL A 232 13.71 9.72 16.84
C VAL A 232 12.32 9.83 17.46
N CYS A 233 11.55 10.86 17.13
CA CYS A 233 10.18 11.02 17.58
C CYS A 233 9.19 10.07 16.88
N ASP A 234 9.54 9.51 15.73
CA ASP A 234 8.75 8.45 15.08
C ASP A 234 8.65 7.18 15.95
N LEU A 235 9.65 6.93 16.81
CA LEU A 235 9.60 5.85 17.81
C LEU A 235 8.41 5.99 18.78
N THR A 236 7.79 7.17 18.88
CA THR A 236 6.57 7.35 19.69
C THR A 236 5.41 6.49 19.17
N HIS A 237 5.34 6.20 17.87
CA HIS A 237 4.34 5.29 17.30
C HIS A 237 4.54 3.85 17.76
N LEU A 238 5.79 3.35 17.75
CA LEU A 238 6.12 2.02 18.27
C LEU A 238 5.80 1.92 19.76
N CYS A 239 6.13 2.97 20.51
CA CYS A 239 5.77 3.09 21.91
C CYS A 239 4.25 3.04 22.15
N PHE A 240 3.45 3.75 21.36
CA PHE A 240 2.00 3.75 21.51
C PHE A 240 1.37 2.38 21.21
N ASN A 241 1.79 1.76 20.10
CA ASN A 241 1.21 0.52 19.56
C ASN A 241 1.68 -0.72 20.31
N TYR A 242 2.97 -0.84 20.59
CA TYR A 242 3.58 -2.05 21.14
C TYR A 242 4.05 -1.88 22.57
N GLY A 243 4.37 -0.64 22.97
CA GLY A 243 4.99 -0.33 24.25
C GLY A 243 4.19 -0.85 25.44
N ARG A 244 2.86 -1.01 25.35
CA ARG A 244 1.99 -1.46 26.46
C ARG A 244 2.25 -2.88 26.94
N ASN A 245 2.86 -3.71 26.08
CA ASN A 245 3.19 -5.10 26.39
C ASN A 245 4.66 -5.26 26.84
N CYS A 246 5.44 -4.18 26.86
CA CYS A 246 6.83 -4.19 27.27
C CYS A 246 7.01 -4.09 28.79
N ASN A 247 8.27 -4.18 29.24
CA ASN A 247 8.62 -4.05 30.64
C ASN A 247 8.46 -2.59 31.16
N ARG A 248 8.56 -2.41 32.49
CA ARG A 248 8.40 -1.09 33.14
C ARG A 248 9.46 -0.06 32.73
N GLN A 249 10.68 -0.49 32.38
CA GLN A 249 11.75 0.42 31.96
C GLN A 249 11.41 1.00 30.58
N THR A 250 10.99 0.15 29.65
CA THR A 250 10.53 0.55 28.31
C THR A 250 9.32 1.47 28.38
N HIS A 251 8.36 1.18 29.27
CA HIS A 251 7.25 2.11 29.53
C HIS A 251 7.72 3.50 29.95
N SER A 252 8.71 3.56 30.85
CA SER A 252 9.25 4.81 31.36
C SER A 252 10.01 5.58 30.27
N PHE A 253 10.76 4.87 29.43
CA PHE A 253 11.40 5.44 28.25
C PHE A 253 10.37 6.03 27.28
N CYS A 254 9.35 5.27 26.90
CA CYS A 254 8.31 5.72 25.97
C CYS A 254 7.58 6.98 26.46
N LYS A 255 7.26 7.07 27.76
CA LYS A 255 6.65 8.28 28.34
C LYS A 255 7.57 9.50 28.27
N ARG A 256 8.87 9.33 28.54
CA ARG A 256 9.87 10.41 28.43
C ARG A 256 10.06 10.84 26.98
N LEU A 257 10.15 9.89 26.07
CA LEU A 257 10.29 10.16 24.63
C LEU A 257 9.12 11.01 24.14
N HIS A 258 7.88 10.59 24.40
CA HIS A 258 6.68 11.35 24.04
C HIS A 258 6.72 12.78 24.58
N SER A 259 6.97 12.95 25.88
CA SER A 259 6.96 14.28 26.53
C SER A 259 8.02 15.21 25.92
N ASN A 260 9.20 14.68 25.59
CA ASN A 260 10.26 15.48 25.00
C ASN A 260 9.97 15.85 23.53
N CYS A 261 9.42 14.93 22.74
CA CYS A 261 9.02 15.21 21.36
C CYS A 261 7.90 16.26 21.29
N GLU A 262 6.88 16.11 22.14
CA GLU A 262 5.79 17.07 22.28
C GLU A 262 6.29 18.46 22.71
N SER A 263 7.21 18.52 23.68
CA SER A 263 7.79 19.80 24.13
C SER A 263 8.59 20.54 23.05
N LYS A 264 9.10 19.82 22.05
CA LYS A 264 9.80 20.37 20.89
C LYS A 264 8.86 20.69 19.72
N GLY A 265 7.56 20.42 19.85
CA GLY A 265 6.58 20.63 18.80
C GLY A 265 6.70 19.63 17.64
N TYR A 266 7.37 18.49 17.85
CA TYR A 266 7.37 17.41 16.87
C TYR A 266 6.03 16.66 16.89
N PRO A 267 5.59 16.10 15.75
CA PRO A 267 4.46 15.17 15.73
C PRO A 267 4.72 14.01 16.70
N VAL A 268 3.71 13.66 17.49
CA VAL A 268 3.77 12.53 18.43
C VAL A 268 2.51 11.69 18.33
N ALA A 269 2.68 10.37 18.41
CA ALA A 269 1.57 9.44 18.63
C ALA A 269 0.96 9.68 20.03
N PRO A 270 -0.28 9.22 20.32
CA PRO A 270 -0.86 9.40 21.64
C PRO A 270 -0.01 8.80 22.77
N VAL A 271 -0.10 9.36 23.98
CA VAL A 271 0.68 8.90 25.13
C VAL A 271 0.40 7.43 25.43
N LEU A 272 1.45 6.67 25.72
CA LEU A 272 1.37 5.29 26.21
C LEU A 272 0.39 5.18 27.39
N GLY A 273 -0.63 4.32 27.23
CA GLY A 273 -1.67 4.10 28.23
C GLY A 273 -2.91 4.97 28.06
N SER A 274 -2.92 5.89 27.09
CA SER A 274 -4.16 6.54 26.66
C SER A 274 -5.14 5.47 26.15
N PRO A 275 -6.42 5.49 26.54
CA PRO A 275 -7.40 4.62 25.91
C PRO A 275 -7.40 4.88 24.41
N TYR A 276 -7.55 3.83 23.61
CA TYR A 276 -7.95 4.02 22.22
C TYR A 276 -9.32 4.69 22.29
N LYS A 277 -9.38 6.00 22.01
CA LYS A 277 -10.61 6.82 22.11
C LYS A 277 -11.60 6.50 20.99
N THR A 278 -11.27 5.57 20.14
CA THR A 278 -11.83 5.33 18.82
C THR A 278 -12.51 3.98 18.80
N THR A 279 -13.62 3.89 18.06
CA THR A 279 -14.25 2.60 17.78
C THR A 279 -13.35 1.80 16.83
N PRO A 280 -13.37 0.46 16.86
CA PRO A 280 -12.59 -0.36 15.94
C PRO A 280 -12.81 -0.07 14.46
N GLU A 281 -14.01 0.34 14.06
CA GLU A 281 -14.28 0.79 12.68
C GLU A 281 -13.47 2.04 12.33
N LYS A 282 -13.30 2.95 13.29
CA LYS A 282 -12.46 4.14 13.14
C LYS A 282 -10.96 3.78 13.13
N ASN A 283 -10.52 2.79 13.90
CA ASN A 283 -9.13 2.31 13.84
C ASN A 283 -8.83 1.66 12.49
N LEU A 284 -9.77 0.88 11.96
CA LEU A 284 -9.64 0.32 10.62
C LEU A 284 -9.58 1.44 9.58
N GLU A 285 -10.50 2.42 9.60
CA GLU A 285 -10.46 3.56 8.68
C GLU A 285 -9.15 4.37 8.78
N GLU A 286 -8.66 4.59 10.00
CA GLU A 286 -7.39 5.27 10.25
C GLU A 286 -6.20 4.46 9.71
N ALA A 287 -6.18 3.14 9.89
CA ALA A 287 -5.16 2.26 9.32
C ALA A 287 -5.22 2.26 7.79
N LEU A 288 -6.41 2.10 7.21
CA LEU A 288 -6.64 2.17 5.75
C LEU A 288 -6.16 3.50 5.17
N THR A 289 -6.43 4.59 5.88
CA THR A 289 -5.97 5.93 5.52
C THR A 289 -4.45 6.06 5.63
N LYS A 290 -3.87 5.60 6.75
CA LYS A 290 -2.43 5.69 7.01
C LYS A 290 -1.63 4.96 5.93
N TYR A 291 -2.10 3.78 5.55
CA TYR A 291 -1.40 2.90 4.60
C TYR A 291 -1.89 3.06 3.16
N GLY A 292 -2.91 3.89 2.91
CA GLY A 292 -3.43 4.16 1.56
C GLY A 292 -3.93 2.90 0.87
N VAL A 293 -4.80 2.15 1.52
CA VAL A 293 -5.36 0.90 0.98
C VAL A 293 -6.88 0.87 1.04
N TYR A 294 -7.50 0.19 0.08
CA TYR A 294 -8.92 -0.13 0.12
C TYR A 294 -9.14 -1.54 0.68
N MET A 295 -9.89 -1.60 1.77
CA MET A 295 -10.44 -2.85 2.31
C MET A 295 -11.86 -2.60 2.78
N GLY A 296 -12.69 -3.63 2.69
CA GLY A 296 -14.05 -3.56 3.20
C GLY A 296 -14.78 -4.86 2.95
N THR A 297 -16.08 -4.83 3.21
CA THR A 297 -16.90 -6.03 3.22
C THR A 297 -17.25 -6.44 1.79
N PRO A 298 -17.21 -7.75 1.46
CA PRO A 298 -17.93 -8.24 0.29
C PRO A 298 -19.42 -7.90 0.44
N ASP A 299 -20.11 -7.72 -0.68
CA ASP A 299 -21.49 -7.21 -0.69
C ASP A 299 -22.44 -8.12 0.10
N PRO A 300 -23.08 -7.61 1.17
CA PRO A 300 -23.94 -8.40 2.05
C PRO A 300 -25.25 -8.83 1.37
N ASN A 301 -25.65 -8.17 0.28
CA ASN A 301 -26.87 -8.48 -0.47
C ASN A 301 -26.63 -9.51 -1.58
N LYS A 302 -25.38 -9.79 -1.94
CA LYS A 302 -25.08 -10.90 -2.84
C LYS A 302 -25.24 -12.20 -2.07
N LYS A 303 -25.93 -13.16 -2.69
CA LYS A 303 -25.83 -14.59 -2.35
C LYS A 303 -24.42 -15.09 -2.70
N ASN A 304 -23.41 -14.58 -2.00
CA ASN A 304 -22.01 -15.02 -2.08
C ASN A 304 -21.96 -16.55 -1.93
N PRO A 305 -20.91 -17.24 -2.43
CA PRO A 305 -20.71 -18.62 -2.02
C PRO A 305 -20.69 -18.62 -0.48
N TRP A 306 -21.40 -19.59 0.09
CA TRP A 306 -21.88 -19.56 1.48
C TRP A 306 -20.75 -19.54 2.52
N ASP A 307 -19.49 -19.53 2.09
CA ASP A 307 -18.37 -19.71 3.00
C ASP A 307 -17.05 -19.09 2.51
N PRO A 308 -16.87 -17.76 2.64
CA PRO A 308 -15.60 -17.09 2.37
C PRO A 308 -14.43 -17.67 3.19
N SER A 309 -14.72 -18.19 4.38
CA SER A 309 -13.74 -18.83 5.26
C SER A 309 -13.21 -20.12 4.69
N LEU A 310 -14.11 -20.98 4.19
CA LEU A 310 -13.72 -22.23 3.53
C LEU A 310 -12.87 -21.96 2.28
N CYS A 311 -13.19 -20.91 1.51
CA CYS A 311 -12.36 -20.46 0.39
C CYS A 311 -10.95 -20.09 0.82
N LEU A 312 -10.81 -19.30 1.89
CA LEU A 312 -9.50 -18.91 2.42
C LEU A 312 -8.69 -20.11 2.97
N LEU A 313 -9.35 -21.04 3.66
CA LEU A 313 -8.69 -22.25 4.14
C LEU A 313 -8.17 -23.11 2.97
N LEU A 314 -8.95 -23.21 1.89
CA LEU A 314 -8.52 -23.90 0.67
C LEU A 314 -7.34 -23.19 0.01
N GLN A 315 -7.36 -21.86 -0.08
CA GLN A 315 -6.24 -21.05 -0.55
C GLN A 315 -4.96 -21.32 0.26
N ASN A 316 -5.06 -21.29 1.59
CA ASN A 316 -3.92 -21.48 2.50
C ASN A 316 -3.39 -22.93 2.49
N SER A 317 -4.23 -23.90 2.11
CA SER A 317 -3.82 -25.30 1.96
C SER A 317 -2.90 -25.54 0.74
N GLY A 318 -2.88 -24.61 -0.21
CA GLY A 318 -2.18 -24.76 -1.50
C GLY A 318 -2.75 -25.88 -2.38
N GLN A 319 -3.90 -26.45 -2.01
CA GLN A 319 -4.58 -27.48 -2.78
C GLN A 319 -5.70 -26.88 -3.63
N PRO A 320 -5.92 -27.42 -4.85
CA PRO A 320 -7.13 -27.09 -5.59
C PRO A 320 -8.37 -27.45 -4.76
N PRO A 321 -9.50 -26.74 -4.94
CA PRO A 321 -10.74 -26.91 -4.17
C PRO A 321 -11.45 -28.21 -4.52
N THR A 322 -10.82 -29.35 -4.21
CA THR A 322 -11.38 -30.67 -4.42
C THR A 322 -12.26 -31.06 -3.25
N LYS A 323 -13.19 -32.00 -3.49
CA LYS A 323 -14.00 -32.60 -2.43
C LYS A 323 -13.14 -33.10 -1.26
N GLN A 324 -12.01 -33.73 -1.56
CA GLN A 324 -11.10 -34.28 -0.55
C GLN A 324 -10.39 -33.18 0.27
N ALA A 325 -9.90 -32.12 -0.38
CA ALA A 325 -9.27 -30.99 0.31
C ALA A 325 -10.29 -30.26 1.20
N CYS A 326 -11.51 -30.06 0.67
CA CYS A 326 -12.61 -29.45 1.41
C CYS A 326 -13.02 -30.28 2.61
N GLU A 327 -13.27 -31.58 2.43
CA GLU A 327 -13.59 -32.49 3.53
C GLU A 327 -12.49 -32.41 4.59
N HIS A 328 -11.23 -32.59 4.21
CA HIS A 328 -10.11 -32.53 5.15
C HIS A 328 -10.09 -31.25 6.01
N ILE A 329 -10.35 -30.09 5.40
CA ILE A 329 -10.44 -28.80 6.11
C ILE A 329 -11.64 -28.75 7.04
N THR A 330 -12.84 -29.15 6.57
CA THR A 330 -14.06 -29.12 7.39
C THR A 330 -14.00 -30.05 8.60
N TRP A 331 -13.17 -31.10 8.53
CA TRP A 331 -12.95 -32.04 9.64
C TRP A 331 -11.79 -31.65 10.56
N ASN A 332 -10.95 -30.68 10.16
CA ASN A 332 -9.88 -30.16 11.01
C ASN A 332 -10.39 -29.01 11.89
N CYS A 333 -11.15 -29.38 12.92
CA CYS A 333 -11.88 -28.44 13.76
C CYS A 333 -11.01 -27.47 14.57
N GLU A 334 -9.73 -27.79 14.76
CA GLU A 334 -8.76 -26.87 15.39
C GLU A 334 -8.65 -25.54 14.63
N LEU A 335 -8.76 -25.57 13.30
CA LEU A 335 -8.71 -24.38 12.43
C LEU A 335 -10.05 -23.62 12.36
N LEU A 336 -11.12 -24.17 12.93
CA LEU A 336 -12.48 -23.68 12.75
C LEU A 336 -13.10 -23.14 14.04
N PHE A 337 -12.48 -23.36 15.21
CA PHE A 337 -12.97 -22.88 16.50
C PHE A 337 -13.15 -21.35 16.55
N SER A 338 -12.35 -20.62 15.79
CA SER A 338 -12.38 -19.15 15.74
C SER A 338 -13.39 -18.59 14.75
N ASP A 339 -14.01 -19.43 13.92
CA ASP A 339 -15.00 -19.00 12.94
C ASP A 339 -16.43 -19.42 13.36
N PRO A 340 -17.25 -18.48 13.85
CA PRO A 340 -18.61 -18.79 14.28
C PRO A 340 -19.51 -19.33 13.17
N SER A 341 -19.17 -19.06 11.90
CA SER A 341 -19.92 -19.55 10.75
C SER A 341 -19.59 -21.01 10.44
N LEU A 342 -18.34 -21.43 10.62
CA LEU A 342 -17.87 -22.80 10.31
C LEU A 342 -17.89 -23.74 11.51
N TYR A 343 -17.71 -23.20 12.73
CA TYR A 343 -17.65 -23.97 13.96
C TYR A 343 -18.83 -24.95 14.19
N PRO A 344 -20.10 -24.60 13.90
CA PRO A 344 -21.21 -25.54 14.05
C PRO A 344 -21.02 -26.85 13.26
N PHE A 345 -20.36 -26.80 12.11
CA PHE A 345 -20.13 -27.95 11.24
C PHE A 345 -19.08 -28.94 11.76
N CYS A 346 -18.41 -28.58 12.85
CA CYS A 346 -17.43 -29.42 13.55
C CYS A 346 -18.04 -30.37 14.59
N ILE A 347 -19.37 -30.37 14.72
CA ILE A 347 -20.08 -31.24 15.65
C ILE A 347 -20.40 -32.57 14.93
N PRO A 348 -20.06 -33.76 15.51
CA PRO A 348 -20.25 -35.09 14.88
C PRO A 348 -21.69 -35.47 14.45
N GLN A 349 -22.69 -34.63 14.74
CA GLN A 349 -24.07 -34.83 14.31
C GLN A 349 -24.39 -34.09 13.00
N GLU A 350 -23.50 -33.23 12.52
CA GLU A 350 -23.69 -32.37 11.35
C GLU A 350 -22.89 -32.80 10.11
N ASP A 351 -22.35 -34.03 10.08
CA ASP A 351 -21.55 -34.58 8.96
C ASP A 351 -22.22 -34.44 7.57
N ARG A 352 -23.56 -34.52 7.52
CA ARG A 352 -24.32 -34.32 6.28
C ARG A 352 -24.31 -32.86 5.81
N LEU A 353 -24.21 -31.92 6.75
CA LEU A 353 -24.16 -30.49 6.50
C LEU A 353 -22.77 -30.08 5.97
N ALA A 354 -21.69 -30.56 6.58
CA ALA A 354 -20.31 -30.36 6.08
C ALA A 354 -20.17 -30.86 4.63
N ASN A 355 -20.66 -32.08 4.34
CA ASN A 355 -20.70 -32.61 2.98
C ASN A 355 -21.51 -31.75 2.02
N SER A 356 -22.64 -31.19 2.47
CA SER A 356 -23.48 -30.32 1.64
C SER A 356 -22.82 -28.96 1.36
N ILE A 357 -22.06 -28.42 2.30
CA ILE A 357 -21.29 -27.18 2.13
C ILE A 357 -20.13 -27.41 1.17
N CYS A 358 -19.39 -28.51 1.34
CA CYS A 358 -18.31 -28.86 0.42
C CYS A 358 -18.81 -29.12 -1.01
N LEU A 359 -19.91 -29.86 -1.17
CA LEU A 359 -20.55 -30.05 -2.47
C LEU A 359 -21.06 -28.73 -3.04
N GLY A 360 -21.69 -27.90 -2.21
CA GLY A 360 -22.19 -26.58 -2.60
C GLY A 360 -21.08 -25.64 -3.08
N LEU A 361 -19.96 -25.57 -2.35
CA LEU A 361 -18.81 -24.78 -2.74
C LEU A 361 -18.20 -25.29 -4.05
N LYS A 362 -17.95 -26.60 -4.14
CA LYS A 362 -17.42 -27.26 -5.34
C LYS A 362 -18.31 -26.98 -6.55
N HIS A 363 -19.62 -27.21 -6.47
CA HIS A 363 -20.56 -26.95 -7.56
C HIS A 363 -20.60 -25.47 -7.99
N ARG A 364 -20.41 -24.54 -7.06
CA ARG A 364 -20.40 -23.10 -7.38
C ARG A 364 -19.08 -22.63 -8.01
N LEU A 365 -17.95 -23.22 -7.62
CA LEU A 365 -16.63 -22.93 -8.19
C LEU A 365 -16.41 -23.64 -9.54
N GLU A 366 -16.90 -24.88 -9.69
CA GLU A 366 -16.61 -25.72 -10.88
C GLU A 366 -17.67 -25.70 -11.99
N GLY A 367 -18.91 -25.24 -11.74
CA GLY A 367 -20.03 -25.62 -12.63
C GLY A 367 -21.15 -24.61 -12.88
N ASP A 368 -21.99 -24.30 -11.88
CA ASP A 368 -23.37 -23.86 -12.18
C ASP A 368 -23.80 -22.50 -11.63
N SER A 369 -23.00 -21.87 -10.77
CA SER A 369 -23.42 -20.62 -10.11
C SER A 369 -23.25 -19.36 -10.95
N GLY A 370 -22.42 -19.46 -12.00
CA GLY A 370 -21.95 -18.33 -12.77
C GLY A 370 -21.23 -17.28 -11.93
N TYR A 371 -20.78 -17.55 -10.69
CA TYR A 371 -20.19 -16.49 -9.86
C TYR A 371 -18.83 -16.04 -10.39
N LEU A 372 -17.95 -16.99 -10.73
CA LEU A 372 -16.68 -16.67 -11.38
C LEU A 372 -16.93 -16.00 -12.74
N ASP A 373 -17.96 -16.44 -13.47
CA ASP A 373 -18.40 -15.79 -14.72
C ASP A 373 -18.94 -14.37 -14.48
N ILE A 374 -19.71 -14.12 -13.42
CA ILE A 374 -20.22 -12.79 -13.05
C ILE A 374 -19.07 -11.88 -12.65
N LEU A 375 -18.09 -12.39 -11.90
CA LEU A 375 -16.89 -11.63 -11.56
C LEU A 375 -16.08 -11.33 -12.82
N LYS A 376 -15.92 -12.31 -13.71
CA LYS A 376 -15.27 -12.18 -15.02
C LYS A 376 -15.99 -11.16 -15.90
N ASP A 377 -17.31 -11.20 -15.98
CA ASP A 377 -18.15 -10.26 -16.73
C ASP A 377 -18.04 -8.85 -16.17
N LYS A 378 -18.04 -8.71 -14.83
CA LYS A 378 -17.82 -7.40 -14.19
C LYS A 378 -16.44 -6.85 -14.52
N LEU A 379 -15.39 -7.64 -14.35
CA LEU A 379 -14.02 -7.23 -14.68
C LEU A 379 -13.88 -6.94 -16.19
N THR A 380 -14.57 -7.68 -17.05
CA THR A 380 -14.66 -7.42 -18.49
C THR A 380 -15.37 -6.10 -18.79
N SER A 381 -16.46 -5.79 -18.08
CA SER A 381 -17.19 -4.51 -18.24
C SER A 381 -16.35 -3.29 -17.83
N PHE A 382 -15.40 -3.47 -16.90
CA PHE A 382 -14.38 -2.48 -16.56
C PHE A 382 -13.11 -2.60 -17.41
N GLY A 383 -13.09 -3.42 -18.47
CA GLY A 383 -11.96 -3.56 -19.37
C GLY A 383 -10.71 -4.23 -18.75
N PHE A 384 -10.82 -4.86 -17.59
CA PHE A 384 -9.71 -5.60 -16.99
C PHE A 384 -9.46 -6.94 -17.69
N ILE A 385 -10.53 -7.56 -18.20
CA ILE A 385 -10.51 -8.81 -18.96
C ILE A 385 -11.00 -8.51 -20.39
N GLY A 386 -10.34 -9.08 -21.40
CA GLY A 386 -10.79 -9.00 -22.80
C GLY A 386 -10.68 -7.63 -23.50
N GLY A 387 -10.22 -6.57 -22.83
CA GLY A 387 -9.98 -5.25 -23.41
C GLY A 387 -8.50 -4.90 -23.47
N PHE A 388 -8.07 -4.36 -24.62
CA PHE A 388 -6.70 -4.18 -25.12
C PHE A 388 -6.11 -5.49 -25.66
N GLY A 389 -6.19 -5.64 -26.98
CA GLY A 389 -5.52 -6.72 -27.69
C GLY A 389 -4.07 -6.83 -27.23
N GLU A 390 -3.62 -8.07 -27.09
CA GLU A 390 -2.23 -8.49 -26.91
C GLU A 390 -1.22 -7.33 -26.99
N THR A 391 -0.93 -6.72 -25.84
CA THR A 391 0.24 -5.83 -25.69
C THR A 391 1.57 -6.61 -25.76
N SER A 392 1.52 -7.88 -26.20
CA SER A 392 2.68 -8.76 -26.36
C SER A 392 3.52 -8.49 -27.61
N GLU A 393 3.10 -7.64 -28.55
CA GLU A 393 3.92 -7.34 -29.75
C GLU A 393 4.11 -5.86 -30.08
N LYS A 394 3.48 -4.93 -29.35
CA LYS A 394 3.39 -3.52 -29.79
C LYS A 394 4.10 -2.47 -28.94
N TYR A 395 5.07 -2.85 -28.12
CA TYR A 395 6.07 -1.91 -27.59
C TYR A 395 7.06 -1.38 -28.66
N THR A 396 6.73 -1.48 -29.95
CA THR A 396 7.63 -1.14 -31.06
C THR A 396 7.14 -0.03 -32.00
N GLY A 397 6.05 0.71 -31.71
CA GLY A 397 5.85 1.94 -32.49
C GLY A 397 4.47 2.58 -32.60
N LYS A 398 3.67 2.66 -31.54
CA LYS A 398 2.57 3.65 -31.49
C LYS A 398 2.63 4.45 -30.20
N GLY A 399 2.99 5.72 -30.34
CA GLY A 399 3.19 6.66 -29.26
C GLY A 399 1.90 7.20 -28.63
N LEU A 400 2.10 7.80 -27.46
CA LEU A 400 1.18 8.58 -26.62
C LEU A 400 -0.11 7.93 -26.09
N GLU A 401 -0.76 6.99 -26.80
CA GLU A 401 -2.08 6.47 -26.36
C GLU A 401 -1.99 5.55 -25.12
N ASP A 402 -0.84 4.90 -24.88
CA ASP A 402 -0.60 4.05 -23.69
C ASP A 402 -0.08 4.82 -22.46
N LEU A 403 0.17 6.13 -22.59
CA LEU A 403 0.62 6.98 -21.46
C LEU A 403 -0.46 7.10 -20.39
N ASP A 404 -1.73 7.09 -20.81
CA ASP A 404 -2.88 7.07 -19.92
C ASP A 404 -2.95 5.80 -19.06
N GLY A 405 -2.38 4.69 -19.55
CA GLY A 405 -2.25 3.45 -18.79
C GLY A 405 -1.23 3.57 -17.67
N LEU A 406 -0.08 4.19 -17.97
CA LEU A 406 1.08 4.44 -17.09
C LEU A 406 0.83 5.56 -16.05
N LEU A 407 0.08 6.59 -16.42
CA LEU A 407 -0.32 7.70 -15.54
C LEU A 407 -1.73 7.50 -14.94
N GLU A 408 -2.38 6.37 -15.24
CA GLU A 408 -3.76 6.04 -14.82
C GLU A 408 -4.86 7.04 -15.26
N LEU A 409 -4.58 7.90 -16.24
CA LEU A 409 -5.42 9.06 -16.61
C LEU A 409 -6.73 8.74 -17.37
N SER A 410 -6.88 7.57 -17.99
CA SER A 410 -8.11 7.26 -18.75
C SER A 410 -8.73 5.87 -18.53
N SER A 411 -8.39 5.20 -17.42
CA SER A 411 -9.05 3.96 -17.03
C SER A 411 -10.52 4.19 -16.59
N PRO A 412 -11.40 3.18 -16.72
CA PRO A 412 -12.79 3.32 -16.30
C PRO A 412 -12.90 3.74 -14.84
N ARG A 413 -13.83 4.66 -14.58
CA ARG A 413 -14.02 5.29 -13.27
C ARG A 413 -14.54 4.27 -12.25
N LEU A 414 -13.61 3.61 -11.54
CA LEU A 414 -13.93 2.79 -10.37
C LEU A 414 -14.12 3.67 -9.15
N THR A 415 -15.30 3.67 -8.57
CA THR A 415 -15.58 4.27 -7.26
C THR A 415 -14.83 3.55 -6.13
N THR A 416 -14.65 4.20 -4.98
CA THR A 416 -14.14 3.54 -3.77
C THR A 416 -14.94 2.28 -3.42
N HIS A 417 -16.27 2.32 -3.58
CA HIS A 417 -17.14 1.19 -3.30
C HIS A 417 -16.86 0.01 -4.23
N GLU A 418 -16.74 0.25 -5.54
CA GLU A 418 -16.41 -0.79 -6.52
C GLU A 418 -15.03 -1.39 -6.28
N CYS A 419 -14.02 -0.56 -6.00
CA CYS A 419 -12.70 -1.04 -5.62
C CYS A 419 -12.76 -1.95 -4.40
N THR A 420 -13.44 -1.51 -3.35
CA THR A 420 -13.57 -2.27 -2.10
C THR A 420 -14.26 -3.62 -2.34
N GLN A 421 -15.37 -3.61 -3.06
CA GLN A 421 -16.17 -4.80 -3.32
C GLN A 421 -15.46 -5.79 -4.24
N LEU A 422 -14.97 -5.33 -5.39
CA LEU A 422 -14.33 -6.21 -6.37
C LEU A 422 -13.00 -6.74 -5.86
N GLN A 423 -12.26 -5.96 -5.05
CA GLN A 423 -11.05 -6.46 -4.41
C GLN A 423 -11.36 -7.54 -3.38
N ALA A 424 -12.46 -7.43 -2.63
CA ALA A 424 -12.89 -8.50 -1.74
C ALA A 424 -13.28 -9.76 -2.52
N ASP A 425 -14.06 -9.61 -3.60
CA ASP A 425 -14.44 -10.72 -4.48
C ASP A 425 -13.19 -11.39 -5.08
N CYS A 426 -12.23 -10.61 -5.57
CA CYS A 426 -10.96 -11.12 -6.09
C CYS A 426 -10.09 -11.78 -5.00
N TYR A 427 -10.08 -11.25 -3.78
CA TYR A 427 -9.32 -11.83 -2.67
C TYR A 427 -9.79 -13.25 -2.35
N TYR A 428 -11.11 -13.44 -2.24
CA TYR A 428 -11.68 -14.74 -1.91
C TYR A 428 -11.70 -15.71 -3.09
N TYR A 429 -11.96 -15.21 -4.31
CA TYR A 429 -12.38 -16.08 -5.41
C TYR A 429 -11.48 -16.02 -6.64
N GLY A 430 -10.66 -14.98 -6.79
CA GLY A 430 -9.85 -14.76 -7.99
C GLY A 430 -8.91 -15.93 -8.29
N ILE A 431 -8.35 -16.55 -7.25
CA ILE A 431 -7.42 -17.69 -7.38
C ILE A 431 -8.07 -18.95 -7.97
N PHE A 432 -9.40 -19.07 -7.87
CA PHE A 432 -10.14 -20.25 -8.33
C PHE A 432 -10.58 -20.12 -9.78
N GLY A 433 -10.45 -18.93 -10.38
CA GLY A 433 -10.74 -18.73 -11.79
C GLY A 433 -9.59 -19.11 -12.71
N GLU A 434 -9.90 -19.07 -14.00
CA GLU A 434 -8.93 -19.20 -15.09
C GLU A 434 -7.89 -18.05 -15.07
N GLU A 435 -6.82 -18.22 -15.85
CA GLU A 435 -5.70 -17.27 -15.91
C GLU A 435 -6.14 -15.84 -16.25
N ASP A 436 -7.17 -15.70 -17.09
CA ASP A 436 -7.69 -14.38 -17.47
C ASP A 436 -8.44 -13.69 -16.33
N LEU A 437 -9.16 -14.44 -15.48
CA LEU A 437 -9.77 -13.91 -14.27
C LEU A 437 -8.71 -13.44 -13.28
N GLN A 438 -7.68 -14.26 -13.05
CA GLN A 438 -6.56 -13.93 -12.15
C GLN A 438 -5.87 -12.64 -12.61
N ARG A 439 -5.52 -12.55 -13.90
CA ARG A 439 -4.93 -11.35 -14.50
C ARG A 439 -5.86 -10.13 -14.42
N GLY A 440 -7.18 -10.34 -14.54
CA GLY A 440 -8.18 -9.29 -14.33
C GLY A 440 -8.18 -8.76 -12.90
N CYS A 441 -8.10 -9.64 -11.91
CA CYS A 441 -8.01 -9.29 -10.49
C CYS A 441 -6.70 -8.57 -10.14
N GLU A 442 -5.58 -8.93 -10.78
CA GLU A 442 -4.32 -8.23 -10.66
C GLU A 442 -4.42 -6.79 -11.20
N LYS A 443 -4.94 -6.61 -12.42
CA LYS A 443 -5.16 -5.27 -13.00
C LYS A 443 -6.07 -4.41 -12.13
N LEU A 444 -7.16 -4.97 -11.62
CA LEU A 444 -8.03 -4.30 -10.64
C LEU A 444 -7.23 -3.86 -9.41
N SER A 445 -6.41 -4.76 -8.84
CA SER A 445 -5.61 -4.48 -7.65
C SER A 445 -4.62 -3.34 -7.86
N SER A 446 -3.91 -3.35 -8.99
CA SER A 446 -3.02 -2.27 -9.40
C SER A 446 -3.75 -0.93 -9.48
N LYS A 447 -4.91 -0.86 -10.16
CA LYS A 447 -5.67 0.39 -10.32
C LYS A 447 -6.24 0.93 -9.00
N CYS A 448 -6.82 0.05 -8.20
CA CYS A 448 -7.37 0.45 -6.90
C CYS A 448 -6.28 0.87 -5.90
N TYR A 449 -5.06 0.33 -6.03
CA TYR A 449 -3.94 0.80 -5.23
C TYR A 449 -3.53 2.24 -5.55
N GLY A 450 -3.39 2.59 -6.84
CA GLY A 450 -3.08 3.98 -7.24
C GLY A 450 -4.11 4.97 -6.69
N ARG A 451 -5.40 4.61 -6.79
CA ARG A 451 -6.50 5.43 -6.27
C ARG A 451 -6.49 5.55 -4.74
N SER A 452 -6.31 4.46 -3.99
CA SER A 452 -6.29 4.49 -2.52
C SER A 452 -5.09 5.27 -1.98
N TRP A 453 -3.95 5.16 -2.64
CA TRP A 453 -2.76 5.89 -2.28
C TRP A 453 -2.91 7.40 -2.48
N ASN A 454 -3.41 7.85 -3.64
CA ASN A 454 -3.66 9.26 -3.92
C ASN A 454 -4.64 9.87 -2.90
N LYS A 455 -5.70 9.13 -2.55
CA LYS A 455 -6.66 9.53 -1.53
C LYS A 455 -6.02 9.69 -0.15
N ALA A 456 -5.14 8.77 0.25
CA ALA A 456 -4.42 8.86 1.52
C ALA A 456 -3.47 10.07 1.57
N VAL A 457 -2.70 10.30 0.51
CA VAL A 457 -1.82 11.47 0.39
C VAL A 457 -2.62 12.77 0.52
N LEU A 458 -3.74 12.86 -0.18
CA LEU A 458 -4.63 14.03 -0.09
C LEU A 458 -5.23 14.22 1.30
N LYS A 459 -5.73 13.15 1.94
CA LYS A 459 -6.27 13.22 3.30
C LYS A 459 -5.19 13.68 4.29
N ASN A 460 -3.95 13.27 4.11
CA ASN A 460 -2.82 13.71 4.94
C ASN A 460 -2.44 15.18 4.70
N LEU A 461 -2.44 15.64 3.45
CA LEU A 461 -2.04 17.02 3.10
C LEU A 461 -3.14 18.06 3.35
N LEU A 462 -4.38 17.74 2.98
CA LEU A 462 -5.52 18.64 3.05
C LEU A 462 -6.30 18.50 4.38
N GLY A 463 -6.16 17.36 5.08
CA GLY A 463 -6.90 17.07 6.31
C GLY A 463 -8.32 16.57 6.07
N THR A 464 -9.02 16.21 7.16
CA THR A 464 -10.38 15.65 7.14
C THR A 464 -11.50 16.70 7.19
N THR A 465 -11.17 17.94 7.54
CA THR A 465 -12.14 19.04 7.75
C THR A 465 -12.86 19.50 6.49
N HIS A 466 -12.38 19.13 5.31
CA HIS A 466 -13.00 19.46 4.03
C HIS A 466 -14.14 18.52 3.62
N GLN A 467 -14.36 17.41 4.33
CA GLN A 467 -15.51 16.52 4.10
C GLN A 467 -16.83 17.07 4.68
N ARG A 468 -16.79 18.12 5.51
CA ARG A 468 -17.98 18.61 6.26
C ARG A 468 -18.33 20.07 6.04
N THR A 469 -17.50 20.83 5.32
CA THR A 469 -17.78 22.26 5.10
C THR A 469 -18.67 22.46 3.90
N SER A 470 -19.97 22.41 4.19
CA SER A 470 -21.13 22.87 3.40
C SER A 470 -21.83 21.78 2.60
N GLY A 471 -23.14 21.64 2.82
CA GLY A 471 -24.07 20.79 2.06
C GLY A 471 -24.29 21.27 0.62
N THR A 472 -23.21 21.67 -0.05
CA THR A 472 -23.14 22.15 -1.41
C THR A 472 -21.87 21.58 -2.01
N THR A 473 -22.03 20.56 -2.87
CA THR A 473 -21.10 20.06 -3.89
C THR A 473 -19.64 19.80 -3.45
N GLY A 474 -19.15 18.58 -3.66
CA GLY A 474 -17.76 18.21 -3.41
C GLY A 474 -16.76 19.25 -3.91
N LEU A 475 -15.58 19.30 -3.28
CA LEU A 475 -14.50 20.20 -3.64
C LEU A 475 -14.31 20.14 -5.17
N ASP A 476 -14.53 21.24 -5.91
CA ASP A 476 -14.27 21.20 -7.34
C ASP A 476 -12.77 20.94 -7.59
N SER A 477 -12.43 20.24 -8.68
CA SER A 477 -11.05 19.81 -8.96
C SER A 477 -10.06 20.99 -8.93
N LEU A 478 -10.49 22.18 -9.37
CA LEU A 478 -9.65 23.38 -9.37
C LEU A 478 -9.37 23.89 -7.94
N SER A 479 -10.35 23.84 -7.04
CA SER A 479 -10.21 24.16 -5.62
C SER A 479 -9.26 23.17 -4.94
N CYS A 480 -9.37 21.88 -5.28
CA CYS A 480 -8.44 20.87 -4.79
C CYS A 480 -7.00 21.17 -5.22
N GLN A 481 -6.79 21.42 -6.52
CA GLN A 481 -5.46 21.71 -7.08
C GLN A 481 -4.81 22.91 -6.38
N LYS A 482 -5.57 24.00 -6.17
CA LYS A 482 -5.06 25.21 -5.49
C LYS A 482 -4.67 24.95 -4.03
N GLN A 483 -5.50 24.20 -3.30
CA GLN A 483 -5.21 23.89 -1.89
C GLN A 483 -4.03 22.95 -1.76
N LEU A 484 -3.98 21.91 -2.61
CA LEU A 484 -2.88 20.96 -2.64
C LEU A 484 -1.57 21.68 -2.96
N ALA A 485 -1.55 22.51 -4.01
CA ALA A 485 -0.38 23.34 -4.34
C ALA A 485 0.06 24.22 -3.15
N GLY A 486 -0.89 24.84 -2.45
CA GLY A 486 -0.63 25.64 -1.25
C GLY A 486 0.05 24.84 -0.14
N LYS A 487 -0.39 23.61 0.10
CA LYS A 487 0.22 22.70 1.08
C LYS A 487 1.60 22.23 0.64
N CYS A 488 1.74 21.83 -0.62
CA CYS A 488 2.99 21.37 -1.22
C CYS A 488 4.12 22.41 -1.11
N LYS A 489 3.82 23.71 -1.30
CA LYS A 489 4.79 24.80 -1.10
C LYS A 489 5.36 24.88 0.33
N GLY A 490 4.62 24.40 1.32
CA GLY A 490 5.03 24.45 2.73
C GLY A 490 5.87 23.24 3.17
N LEU A 491 6.03 22.22 2.33
CA LEU A 491 6.72 21.00 2.69
C LEU A 491 8.23 21.17 2.57
N LYS A 492 8.95 20.97 3.68
CA LYS A 492 10.42 21.07 3.69
C LYS A 492 11.10 19.79 3.21
N TYR A 493 10.49 18.63 3.50
CA TYR A 493 11.01 17.31 3.18
C TYR A 493 9.85 16.38 2.83
N PRO A 494 9.12 16.64 1.73
CA PRO A 494 8.08 15.71 1.30
C PRO A 494 8.71 14.35 1.01
N ASP A 495 8.07 13.28 1.48
CA ASP A 495 8.40 11.97 0.96
C ASP A 495 8.08 11.89 -0.53
N VAL A 496 8.60 10.86 -1.19
CA VAL A 496 8.56 10.87 -2.65
C VAL A 496 7.15 10.72 -3.21
N HIS A 497 6.25 10.07 -2.48
CA HIS A 497 4.86 9.97 -2.93
C HIS A 497 4.14 11.29 -2.79
N VAL A 498 4.38 12.00 -1.69
CA VAL A 498 3.90 13.37 -1.53
C VAL A 498 4.49 14.26 -2.63
N THR A 499 5.76 14.06 -2.99
CA THR A 499 6.39 14.75 -4.12
C THR A 499 5.68 14.45 -5.43
N PHE A 500 5.40 13.17 -5.73
CA PHE A 500 4.68 12.76 -6.93
C PHE A 500 3.28 13.39 -7.00
N ALA A 501 2.51 13.33 -5.92
CA ALA A 501 1.19 13.96 -5.84
C ALA A 501 1.25 15.49 -6.00
N CYS A 502 2.27 16.13 -5.43
CA CYS A 502 2.52 17.55 -5.61
C CYS A 502 2.91 17.92 -7.05
N LEU A 503 3.45 16.98 -7.82
CA LEU A 503 3.79 17.22 -9.22
C LEU A 503 2.61 17.02 -10.16
N HIS A 504 1.70 16.11 -9.81
CA HIS A 504 0.51 15.76 -10.59
C HIS A 504 -0.77 16.20 -9.87
N LEU A 505 -0.95 17.50 -9.69
CA LEU A 505 -2.07 18.09 -8.96
C LEU A 505 -3.43 17.72 -9.56
N GLU A 506 -3.57 17.73 -10.88
CA GLU A 506 -4.81 17.49 -11.60
C GLU A 506 -5.27 16.05 -11.39
N SER A 507 -4.44 15.07 -11.76
CA SER A 507 -4.77 13.66 -11.60
C SER A 507 -4.91 13.24 -10.13
N THR A 508 -4.10 13.81 -9.24
CA THR A 508 -4.26 13.59 -7.80
C THR A 508 -5.63 14.07 -7.34
N CYS A 509 -6.07 15.25 -7.76
CA CYS A 509 -7.33 15.84 -7.35
C CYS A 509 -8.57 15.22 -8.02
N GLU A 510 -8.49 14.77 -9.27
CA GLU A 510 -9.58 14.05 -9.93
C GLU A 510 -10.01 12.80 -9.15
N VAL A 511 -9.02 12.04 -8.63
CA VAL A 511 -9.26 10.89 -7.76
C VAL A 511 -10.03 11.26 -6.49
N TYR A 512 -9.83 12.48 -5.97
CA TYR A 512 -10.49 12.97 -4.77
C TYR A 512 -11.95 13.36 -5.01
N THR A 513 -12.21 13.99 -6.16
CA THR A 513 -13.51 14.58 -6.47
C THR A 513 -14.54 13.55 -6.90
N ASP A 514 -14.09 12.40 -7.41
CA ASP A 514 -14.95 11.31 -7.90
C ASP A 514 -15.59 10.45 -6.79
N ASP A 515 -15.27 10.70 -5.52
CA ASP A 515 -15.80 9.94 -4.38
C ASP A 515 -16.98 10.65 -3.64
N PHE A 516 -17.46 11.80 -4.13
CA PHE A 516 -18.50 12.62 -3.47
C PHE A 516 -19.76 12.86 -4.31
#